data_AF-A0A812LZB3-F1
#
_entry.id   AF-A0A812LZB3-F1
#
_cell.length_a   1.000
_cell.length_b   1.000
_cell.length_c   1.000
_cell.angle_alpha   90.00
_cell.angle_beta   90.00
_cell.angle_gamma   90.00
#
_symmetry.space_group_name_H-M   'P 1'
#
loop_
_entity.id
_entity.type
_entity.pdbx_description
1 polymer ?
#
loop_
_entity_poly.entity_id
_entity_poly.type
_entity_poly.pdbx_seq_one_letter_code
_entity_poly.pdbx_strand_id
1 'polypeptide(L)'
;EGMRTTPSIVGFGEQRLVGIPAKRQAVTNPENTIFAAKRLIGRSYDDEATQKDKKILPYKIIKAPNGDAWVEAEGKQYSPSQIGAFVLTKMKETAESYLGRDVGKAVITVPAYFNDAQRQATKDAGKISGLEVMRIINEPTAAALAFGMEKQEGQVLAVYDLGGGTFDISVLEISGGVFE
;
A
#
# COMPACT_ATOMS: atom_id res chain seq x y z
N GLU A 1 -6.09 -16.11 -8.79
CA GLU A 1 -6.74 -16.51 -7.53
C GLU A 1 -8.25 -16.23 -7.46
N GLY A 2 -8.93 -15.83 -8.55
CA GLY A 2 -10.40 -15.69 -8.59
C GLY A 2 -11.01 -14.58 -7.71
N MET A 3 -10.27 -14.07 -6.72
CA MET A 3 -10.67 -12.99 -5.83
C MET A 3 -10.49 -11.62 -6.47
N ARG A 4 -11.35 -10.68 -6.10
CA ARG A 4 -11.30 -9.27 -6.54
C ARG A 4 -10.33 -8.40 -5.73
N THR A 5 -9.81 -8.92 -4.61
CA THR A 5 -8.86 -8.26 -3.73
C THR A 5 -7.76 -9.23 -3.33
N THR A 6 -6.53 -8.74 -3.17
CA THR A 6 -5.37 -9.54 -2.73
C THR A 6 -4.86 -9.02 -1.38
N PRO A 7 -4.66 -9.89 -0.38
CA PRO A 7 -4.06 -9.49 0.89
C PRO A 7 -2.69 -8.84 0.68
N SER A 8 -2.45 -7.68 1.31
CA SER A 8 -1.15 -7.00 1.27
C SER A 8 -0.17 -7.66 2.25
N ILE A 9 0.19 -8.90 1.94
CA ILE A 9 1.03 -9.78 2.77
C ILE A 9 2.11 -10.39 1.88
N VAL A 10 3.35 -10.35 2.35
CA VAL A 10 4.52 -10.93 1.68
C VAL A 10 5.17 -11.93 2.62
N GLY A 11 5.31 -13.18 2.18
CA GLY A 11 5.97 -14.25 2.90
C GLY A 11 7.33 -14.56 2.29
N PHE A 12 8.36 -14.69 3.12
CA PHE A 12 9.70 -15.09 2.71
C PHE A 12 10.00 -16.53 3.15
N GLY A 13 10.82 -17.23 2.38
CA GLY A 13 11.18 -18.64 2.53
C GLY A 13 11.96 -19.09 1.28
N GLU A 14 11.85 -20.36 0.88
CA GLU A 14 12.46 -20.86 -0.37
C GLU A 14 12.02 -20.06 -1.60
N GLN A 15 10.75 -19.66 -1.62
CA GLN A 15 10.19 -18.76 -2.62
C GLN A 15 9.45 -17.61 -1.94
N ARG A 16 9.48 -16.43 -2.56
CA ARG A 16 8.70 -15.29 -2.08
C ARG A 16 7.24 -15.47 -2.46
N LEU A 17 6.36 -15.47 -1.46
CA LEU A 17 4.92 -15.56 -1.60
C LEU A 17 4.28 -14.18 -1.42
N VAL A 18 3.22 -13.88 -2.17
CA VAL A 18 2.44 -12.63 -2.05
C VAL A 18 0.95 -12.96 -2.08
N GLY A 19 0.16 -12.33 -1.21
CA GLY A 19 -1.29 -12.50 -1.20
C GLY A 19 -1.78 -13.66 -0.33
N ILE A 20 -2.73 -14.43 -0.85
CA ILE A 20 -3.34 -15.55 -0.12
C ILE A 20 -2.31 -16.62 0.28
N PRO A 21 -1.33 -17.02 -0.56
CA PRO A 21 -0.33 -18.00 -0.18
C PRO A 21 0.52 -17.52 1.01
N ALA A 22 0.92 -16.25 1.03
CA ALA A 22 1.63 -15.65 2.16
C ALA A 22 0.76 -15.62 3.43
N LYS A 23 -0.53 -15.28 3.30
CA LYS A 23 -1.48 -15.28 4.42
C LYS A 23 -1.62 -16.67 5.05
N ARG A 24 -1.65 -17.74 4.26
CA ARG A 24 -1.83 -19.12 4.74
C ARG A 24 -0.68 -19.59 5.63
N GLN A 25 0.55 -19.22 5.29
CA GLN A 25 1.73 -19.63 6.06
C GLN A 25 2.04 -18.72 7.27
N ALA A 26 1.30 -17.63 7.47
CA ALA A 26 1.60 -16.63 8.50
C ALA A 26 1.64 -17.23 9.92
N VAL A 27 0.87 -18.30 10.17
CA VAL A 27 0.83 -18.99 11.48
C VAL A 27 2.09 -19.82 11.72
N THR A 28 2.62 -20.46 10.68
CA THR A 28 3.77 -21.37 10.77
C THR A 28 5.10 -20.67 10.50
N ASN A 29 5.08 -19.49 9.87
CA ASN A 29 6.26 -18.68 9.55
C ASN A 29 6.01 -17.19 9.86
N PRO A 30 5.75 -16.83 11.13
CA PRO A 30 5.30 -15.49 11.51
C PRO A 30 6.40 -14.42 11.39
N GLU A 31 7.65 -14.76 11.68
CA GLU A 31 8.78 -13.79 11.66
C GLU A 31 9.16 -13.36 10.24
N ASN A 32 8.90 -14.21 9.23
CA ASN A 32 9.19 -13.94 7.82
C ASN A 32 7.94 -13.64 6.99
N THR A 33 6.79 -13.40 7.63
CA THR A 33 5.56 -13.02 6.94
C THR A 33 5.19 -11.58 7.28
N ILE A 34 5.47 -10.69 6.34
CA ILE A 34 5.31 -9.25 6.49
C ILE A 34 3.91 -8.83 6.03
N PHE A 35 3.16 -8.22 6.93
CA PHE A 35 1.85 -7.61 6.68
C PHE A 35 1.80 -6.21 7.29
N ALA A 36 0.85 -5.37 6.89
CA ALA A 36 0.72 -4.01 7.39
C ALA A 36 1.96 -3.11 7.19
N ALA A 37 2.82 -3.43 6.22
CA ALA A 37 4.00 -2.60 5.89
C ALA A 37 3.64 -1.14 5.53
N LYS A 38 2.41 -0.87 5.06
CA LYS A 38 1.88 0.48 4.84
C LYS A 38 1.91 1.35 6.11
N ARG A 39 1.91 0.76 7.31
CA ARG A 39 2.02 1.50 8.58
C ARG A 39 3.45 1.98 8.87
N LEU A 40 4.46 1.37 8.23
CA LEU A 40 5.88 1.70 8.40
C LEU A 40 6.42 2.58 7.26
N ILE A 41 5.73 2.62 6.12
CA ILE A 41 6.19 3.34 4.93
C ILE A 41 6.38 4.84 5.24
N GLY A 42 7.55 5.38 4.90
CA GLY A 42 7.92 6.77 5.14
C GLY A 42 8.02 7.16 6.62
N ARG A 43 8.15 6.21 7.55
CA ARG A 43 8.35 6.47 8.98
C ARG A 43 9.78 6.20 9.43
N SER A 44 10.23 6.98 10.40
CA SER A 44 11.50 6.72 11.08
C SER A 44 11.38 5.52 12.01
N TYR A 45 12.52 4.89 12.30
CA TYR A 45 12.59 3.82 13.29
C TYR A 45 12.18 4.29 14.69
N ASP A 46 12.57 5.52 15.04
CA ASP A 46 12.38 6.08 16.37
C ASP A 46 10.98 6.69 16.59
N ASP A 47 10.12 6.71 15.57
CA ASP A 47 8.74 7.19 15.66
C ASP A 47 7.91 6.39 16.69
N GLU A 48 7.09 7.09 17.48
CA GLU A 48 6.35 6.47 18.59
C GLU A 48 5.41 5.36 18.09
N ALA A 49 4.77 5.54 16.94
CA ALA A 49 3.89 4.53 16.38
C ALA A 49 4.68 3.33 15.85
N THR A 50 5.86 3.54 15.25
CA THR A 50 6.79 2.44 14.90
C THR A 50 7.21 1.66 16.14
N GLN A 51 7.53 2.33 17.24
CA GLN A 51 7.92 1.68 18.50
C GLN A 51 6.79 0.85 19.12
N LYS A 52 5.53 1.30 18.99
CA LYS A 52 4.35 0.52 19.37
C LYS A 52 4.19 -0.72 18.50
N ASP A 53 4.30 -0.55 17.18
CA ASP A 53 4.16 -1.63 16.21
C ASP A 53 5.21 -2.72 16.41
N LYS A 54 6.46 -2.36 16.73
CA LYS A 54 7.55 -3.30 17.06
C LYS A 54 7.23 -4.23 18.23
N LYS A 55 6.37 -3.82 19.17
CA LYS A 55 5.99 -4.64 20.34
C LYS A 55 4.88 -5.65 20.02
N ILE A 56 4.14 -5.45 18.93
CA ILE A 56 2.90 -6.17 18.63
C ILE A 56 3.10 -7.08 17.40
N LEU A 57 3.92 -6.65 16.44
CA LEU A 57 4.15 -7.38 15.22
C LEU A 57 5.15 -8.53 15.43
N PRO A 58 4.93 -9.69 14.78
CA PRO A 58 5.77 -10.87 14.98
C PRO A 58 7.11 -10.78 14.24
N TYR A 59 7.19 -9.99 13.17
CA TYR A 59 8.40 -9.81 12.38
C TYR A 59 9.27 -8.68 12.92
N LYS A 60 10.56 -8.73 12.61
CA LYS A 60 11.53 -7.74 13.10
C LYS A 60 11.41 -6.42 12.34
N ILE A 61 11.19 -5.34 13.08
CA ILE A 61 11.41 -3.97 12.61
C ILE A 61 12.80 -3.52 13.04
N ILE A 62 13.59 -3.05 12.09
CA ILE A 62 14.99 -2.66 12.24
C ILE A 62 15.23 -1.21 11.81
N LYS A 63 16.30 -0.61 12.33
CA LYS A 63 16.72 0.74 11.96
C LYS A 63 17.62 0.66 10.73
N ALA A 64 17.20 1.27 9.64
CA ALA A 64 18.02 1.37 8.43
C ALA A 64 19.16 2.38 8.62
N PRO A 65 20.20 2.37 7.75
CA PRO A 65 21.31 3.31 7.85
C PRO A 65 20.90 4.79 7.81
N ASN A 66 19.80 5.11 7.12
CA ASN A 66 19.24 6.46 7.06
C ASN A 66 18.30 6.80 8.23
N GLY A 67 18.10 5.89 9.18
CA GLY A 67 17.21 6.06 10.33
C GLY A 67 15.77 5.60 10.11
N ASP A 68 15.40 5.16 8.90
CA ASP A 68 14.04 4.70 8.59
C ASP A 68 13.70 3.35 9.23
N ALA A 69 12.41 3.10 9.41
CA ALA A 69 11.89 1.81 9.84
C ALA A 69 11.88 0.82 8.67
N TRP A 70 12.74 -0.19 8.72
CA TRP A 70 12.78 -1.30 7.76
C TRP A 70 12.36 -2.61 8.43
N VAL A 71 12.16 -3.65 7.63
CA VAL A 71 11.85 -5.00 8.13
C VAL A 71 12.97 -5.96 7.79
N GLU A 72 13.17 -6.99 8.62
CA GLU A 72 14.09 -8.09 8.36
C GLU A 72 13.29 -9.39 8.16
N ALA A 73 13.62 -10.15 7.12
CA ALA A 73 13.12 -11.49 6.89
C ALA A 73 14.22 -12.35 6.25
N GLU A 74 14.39 -13.58 6.73
CA GLU A 74 15.45 -14.51 6.28
C GLU A 74 16.86 -13.87 6.32
N GLY A 75 17.13 -13.07 7.37
CA GLY A 75 18.39 -12.34 7.55
C GLY A 75 18.65 -11.21 6.53
N LYS A 76 17.67 -10.90 5.69
CA LYS A 76 17.74 -9.82 4.69
C LYS A 76 16.87 -8.65 5.11
N GLN A 77 17.36 -7.45 4.83
CA GLN A 77 16.69 -6.20 5.16
C GLN A 77 15.88 -5.71 3.96
N TYR A 78 14.65 -5.25 4.21
CA TYR A 78 13.76 -4.71 3.20
C TYR A 78 13.15 -3.40 3.66
N SER A 79 13.16 -2.41 2.78
CA SER A 79 12.39 -1.19 3.01
C SER A 79 10.88 -1.46 2.87
N PRO A 80 10.02 -0.70 3.56
CA PRO A 80 8.57 -0.80 3.34
C PRO A 80 8.16 -0.58 1.88
N SER A 81 8.91 0.25 1.13
CA SER A 81 8.71 0.43 -0.31
C SER A 81 8.99 -0.84 -1.11
N GLN A 82 10.02 -1.62 -0.77
CA GLN A 82 10.27 -2.92 -1.40
C GLN A 82 9.16 -3.92 -1.09
N ILE A 83 8.67 -3.97 0.15
CA ILE A 83 7.52 -4.82 0.51
C ILE A 83 6.27 -4.40 -0.29
N GLY A 84 5.99 -3.10 -0.36
CA GLY A 84 4.90 -2.56 -1.18
C GLY A 84 5.07 -2.90 -2.66
N ALA A 85 6.30 -2.84 -3.18
CA ALA A 85 6.61 -3.19 -4.56
C ALA A 85 6.27 -4.65 -4.88
N PHE A 86 6.53 -5.60 -3.98
CA PHE A 86 6.15 -7.00 -4.20
C PHE A 86 4.63 -7.18 -4.32
N VAL A 87 3.85 -6.41 -3.55
CA VAL A 87 2.38 -6.39 -3.69
C VAL A 87 1.98 -5.75 -5.01
N LEU A 88 2.60 -4.63 -5.41
CA LEU A 88 2.31 -3.95 -6.67
C LEU A 88 2.68 -4.79 -7.89
N THR A 89 3.79 -5.53 -7.85
CA THR A 89 4.16 -6.50 -8.89
C THR A 89 3.08 -7.56 -9.04
N LYS A 90 2.52 -8.07 -7.93
CA LYS A 90 1.40 -9.02 -8.01
C LYS A 90 0.16 -8.41 -8.67
N MET A 91 -0.11 -7.13 -8.43
CA MET A 91 -1.25 -6.42 -9.06
C MET A 91 -0.99 -6.18 -10.54
N LYS A 92 0.23 -5.82 -10.92
CA LYS A 92 0.69 -5.73 -12.30
C LYS A 92 0.51 -7.06 -13.04
N GLU A 93 1.04 -8.16 -12.51
CA GLU A 93 0.89 -9.51 -13.07
C GLU A 93 -0.59 -9.89 -13.26
N THR A 94 -1.44 -9.50 -12.30
CA THR A 94 -2.89 -9.75 -12.36
C THR A 94 -3.54 -8.99 -13.53
N ALA A 95 -3.18 -7.72 -13.71
CA ALA A 95 -3.66 -6.90 -14.83
C ALA A 95 -3.13 -7.41 -16.18
N GLU A 96 -1.85 -7.76 -16.26
CA GLU A 96 -1.21 -8.32 -17.46
C GLU A 96 -1.85 -9.65 -17.87
N SER A 97 -2.12 -10.52 -16.91
CA SER A 97 -2.80 -11.81 -17.16
C SER A 97 -4.21 -11.61 -17.73
N TYR A 98 -4.92 -10.57 -17.28
CA TYR A 98 -6.25 -10.24 -17.78
C TYR A 98 -6.20 -9.60 -19.18
N LEU A 99 -5.24 -8.70 -19.41
CA LEU A 99 -5.12 -7.94 -20.65
C LEU A 99 -4.37 -8.68 -21.78
N GLY A 100 -3.60 -9.71 -21.46
CA GLY A 100 -2.76 -10.43 -22.42
C GLY A 100 -1.58 -9.61 -22.95
N ARG A 101 -1.15 -8.57 -22.24
CA ARG A 101 -0.03 -7.68 -22.61
C ARG A 101 0.63 -7.06 -21.39
N ASP A 102 1.85 -6.55 -21.57
CA ASP A 102 2.60 -5.85 -20.53
C ASP A 102 1.92 -4.55 -20.08
N VAL A 103 2.01 -4.27 -18.78
CA VAL A 103 1.50 -3.05 -18.13
C VAL A 103 2.66 -2.27 -17.53
N GLY A 104 2.96 -1.12 -18.13
CA GLY A 104 4.09 -0.27 -17.72
C GLY A 104 3.73 0.97 -16.89
N LYS A 105 2.45 1.34 -16.80
CA LYS A 105 2.00 2.61 -16.20
C LYS A 105 0.89 2.38 -15.19
N ALA A 106 0.87 3.14 -14.10
CA ALA A 106 -0.16 3.02 -13.07
C ALA A 106 -0.48 4.35 -12.37
N VAL A 107 -1.70 4.42 -11.82
CA VAL A 107 -2.09 5.36 -10.77
C VAL A 107 -2.16 4.57 -9.46
N ILE A 108 -1.55 5.08 -8.40
CA ILE A 108 -1.48 4.40 -7.10
C ILE A 108 -2.15 5.28 -6.04
N THR A 109 -2.96 4.67 -5.17
CA THR A 109 -3.68 5.37 -4.11
C THR A 109 -2.82 5.53 -2.85
N VAL A 110 -3.08 6.59 -2.08
CA VAL A 110 -2.54 6.81 -0.73
C VAL A 110 -3.61 7.44 0.17
N PRO A 111 -3.52 7.27 1.50
CA PRO A 111 -4.37 8.01 2.45
C PRO A 111 -4.25 9.53 2.22
N ALA A 112 -5.33 10.29 2.47
CA ALA A 112 -5.31 11.73 2.24
C ALA A 112 -4.31 12.42 3.17
N TYR A 113 -4.21 11.96 4.42
CA TYR A 113 -3.29 12.50 5.43
C TYR A 113 -1.82 12.09 5.25
N PHE A 114 -1.46 11.29 4.24
CA PHE A 114 -0.06 10.93 4.00
C PHE A 114 0.79 12.18 3.72
N ASN A 115 1.91 12.28 4.45
CA ASN A 115 2.89 13.34 4.24
C ASN A 115 3.78 13.08 3.00
N ASP A 116 4.64 14.05 2.66
CA ASP A 116 5.49 13.98 1.46
C ASP A 116 6.42 12.76 1.45
N ALA A 117 7.01 12.41 2.59
CA ALA A 117 7.91 11.25 2.70
C ALA A 117 7.16 9.94 2.41
N GLN A 118 5.95 9.79 2.94
CA GLN A 118 5.13 8.60 2.71
C GLN A 118 4.64 8.52 1.26
N ARG A 119 4.21 9.63 0.67
CA ARG A 119 3.82 9.73 -0.75
C ARG A 119 4.99 9.35 -1.66
N GLN A 120 6.17 9.88 -1.39
CA GLN A 120 7.38 9.58 -2.14
C GLN A 120 7.77 8.11 -2.01
N ALA A 121 7.75 7.55 -0.80
CA ALA A 121 8.03 6.14 -0.56
C ALA A 121 7.04 5.19 -1.29
N THR A 122 5.75 5.55 -1.39
CA THR A 122 4.77 4.81 -2.19
C THR A 122 5.05 4.93 -3.69
N LYS A 123 5.42 6.13 -4.18
CA LYS A 123 5.83 6.32 -5.58
C LYS A 123 7.04 5.47 -5.93
N ASP A 124 8.00 5.35 -5.02
CA ASP A 124 9.19 4.53 -5.21
C ASP A 124 8.86 3.03 -5.19
N ALA A 125 7.89 2.58 -4.38
CA ALA A 125 7.37 1.22 -4.46
C ALA A 125 6.83 0.90 -5.86
N GLY A 126 6.10 1.84 -6.48
CA GLY A 126 5.64 1.74 -7.86
C GLY A 126 6.80 1.58 -8.85
N LYS A 127 7.83 2.43 -8.75
CA LYS A 127 9.02 2.32 -9.61
C LYS A 127 9.74 0.99 -9.44
N ILE A 128 9.96 0.52 -8.20
CA ILE A 128 10.62 -0.76 -7.91
C ILE A 128 9.83 -1.93 -8.51
N SER A 129 8.49 -1.84 -8.58
CA SER A 129 7.63 -2.83 -9.21
C SER A 129 7.64 -2.82 -10.76
N GLY A 130 8.42 -1.90 -11.37
CA GLY A 130 8.47 -1.73 -12.82
C GLY A 130 7.26 -1.00 -13.39
N LEU A 131 6.67 -0.08 -12.62
CA LEU A 131 5.57 0.79 -13.04
C LEU A 131 6.03 2.26 -13.08
N GLU A 132 5.75 2.94 -14.17
CA GLU A 132 5.74 4.40 -14.24
C GLU A 132 4.51 4.93 -13.50
N VAL A 133 4.74 5.57 -12.35
CA VAL A 133 3.67 6.13 -11.52
C VAL A 133 3.22 7.46 -12.09
N MET A 134 2.13 7.41 -12.87
CA MET A 134 1.53 8.56 -13.55
C MET A 134 0.96 9.58 -12.57
N ARG A 135 0.35 9.07 -11.49
CA ARG A 135 -0.26 9.89 -10.44
C ARG A 135 -0.31 9.12 -9.14
N ILE A 136 -0.09 9.83 -8.04
CA ILE A 136 -0.52 9.41 -6.70
C ILE A 136 -1.85 10.10 -6.43
N ILE A 137 -2.89 9.34 -6.15
CA ILE A 137 -4.23 9.87 -5.88
C ILE A 137 -4.61 9.60 -4.42
N ASN A 138 -5.32 10.53 -3.79
CA ASN A 138 -5.86 10.31 -2.45
C ASN A 138 -6.98 9.27 -2.51
N GLU A 139 -7.00 8.33 -1.56
CA GLU A 139 -8.02 7.29 -1.40
C GLU A 139 -9.46 7.86 -1.40
N PRO A 140 -9.79 8.87 -0.58
CA PRO A 140 -11.15 9.41 -0.58
C PRO A 140 -11.51 10.12 -1.90
N THR A 141 -10.55 10.75 -2.59
CA THR A 141 -10.77 11.34 -3.92
C THR A 141 -11.04 10.26 -4.97
N ALA A 142 -10.31 9.14 -4.93
CA ALA A 142 -10.55 8.00 -5.81
C ALA A 142 -11.94 7.38 -5.57
N ALA A 143 -12.36 7.28 -4.30
CA ALA A 143 -13.70 6.83 -3.94
C ALA A 143 -14.79 7.81 -4.42
N ALA A 144 -14.57 9.12 -4.26
CA ALA A 144 -15.49 10.14 -4.74
C ALA A 144 -15.61 10.13 -6.27
N LEU A 145 -14.51 9.97 -6.99
CA LEU A 145 -14.52 9.80 -8.45
C LEU A 145 -15.36 8.59 -8.85
N ALA A 146 -15.16 7.44 -8.19
CA ALA A 146 -15.94 6.24 -8.47
C ALA A 146 -17.45 6.42 -8.19
N PHE A 147 -17.80 7.18 -7.14
CA PHE A 147 -19.20 7.47 -6.81
C PHE A 147 -19.83 8.52 -7.75
N GLY A 148 -19.07 9.56 -8.10
CA GLY A 148 -19.53 10.73 -8.86
C GLY A 148 -19.69 10.49 -10.36
N MET A 149 -19.14 9.40 -10.90
CA MET A 149 -19.27 9.05 -12.34
C MET A 149 -20.72 8.94 -12.84
N GLU A 150 -21.70 8.72 -11.96
CA GLU A 150 -23.12 8.55 -12.32
C GLU A 150 -24.05 9.60 -11.69
N LYS A 151 -23.52 10.66 -11.06
CA LYS A 151 -24.31 11.61 -10.25
C LYS A 151 -24.33 13.03 -10.84
N GLN A 152 -25.34 13.79 -10.42
CA GLN A 152 -25.57 15.18 -10.84
C GLN A 152 -24.59 16.14 -10.17
N GLU A 153 -24.23 17.21 -10.88
CA GLU A 153 -23.34 18.29 -10.42
C GLU A 153 -23.91 19.06 -9.22
N GLY A 154 -23.02 19.68 -8.42
CA GLY A 154 -23.36 20.55 -7.30
C GLY A 154 -23.64 19.84 -5.97
N GLN A 155 -23.22 18.57 -5.84
CA GLN A 155 -23.38 17.80 -4.60
C GLN A 155 -22.15 17.91 -3.71
N VAL A 156 -22.39 18.12 -2.42
CA VAL A 156 -21.38 17.99 -1.37
C VAL A 156 -21.43 16.56 -0.82
N LEU A 157 -20.26 15.91 -0.78
CA LEU A 157 -20.07 14.54 -0.34
C LEU A 157 -19.15 14.50 0.86
N ALA A 158 -19.49 13.65 1.85
CA ALA A 158 -18.55 13.27 2.89
C ALA A 158 -18.11 11.82 2.63
N VAL A 159 -16.81 11.62 2.41
CA VAL A 159 -16.19 10.30 2.27
C VAL A 159 -15.58 9.90 3.60
N TYR A 160 -16.19 8.91 4.24
CA TYR A 160 -15.69 8.27 5.45
C TYR A 160 -14.98 6.95 5.08
N ASP A 161 -13.65 6.91 5.16
CA ASP A 161 -12.84 5.74 4.84
C ASP A 161 -12.17 5.20 6.11
N LEU A 162 -12.63 4.03 6.56
CA LEU A 162 -12.05 3.31 7.69
C LEU A 162 -11.47 1.97 7.22
N GLY A 163 -10.18 1.98 6.94
CA GLY A 163 -9.43 0.81 6.47
C GLY A 163 -8.81 0.00 7.61
N GLY A 164 -8.05 -1.04 7.24
CA GLY A 164 -7.36 -1.92 8.20
C GLY A 164 -6.16 -1.31 8.94
N GLY A 165 -5.82 -0.06 8.67
CA GLY A 165 -4.70 0.63 9.33
C GLY A 165 -4.64 2.14 9.12
N THR A 166 -5.62 2.72 8.42
CA THR A 166 -5.72 4.14 8.10
C THR A 166 -7.17 4.58 8.26
N PHE A 167 -7.38 5.84 8.62
CA PHE A 167 -8.70 6.44 8.75
C PHE A 167 -8.65 7.83 8.13
N ASP A 168 -9.54 8.09 7.17
CA ASP A 168 -9.66 9.36 6.47
C ASP A 168 -11.11 9.82 6.48
N ILE A 169 -11.33 11.11 6.71
CA ILE A 169 -12.59 11.80 6.44
C ILE A 169 -12.29 12.95 5.48
N SER A 170 -13.04 13.05 4.40
CA SER A 170 -12.92 14.15 3.44
C SER A 170 -14.31 14.64 3.07
N VAL A 171 -14.48 15.97 3.05
CA VAL A 171 -15.67 16.61 2.50
C VAL A 171 -15.27 17.17 1.15
N LEU A 172 -15.99 16.77 0.10
CA LEU A 172 -15.68 17.07 -1.28
C LEU A 172 -16.91 17.66 -1.97
N GLU A 173 -16.71 18.66 -2.82
CA GLU A 173 -17.75 19.19 -3.69
C GLU A 173 -17.53 18.72 -5.13
N ILE A 174 -18.59 18.27 -5.79
CA ILE A 174 -18.57 17.95 -7.22
C ILE A 174 -19.06 19.16 -8.01
N SER A 175 -18.14 19.85 -8.67
CA SER A 175 -18.46 21.01 -9.51
C SER A 175 -17.82 20.87 -10.90
N GLY A 176 -18.64 20.72 -11.95
CA GLY A 176 -18.18 20.63 -13.34
C GLY A 176 -17.24 19.46 -13.65
N GLY A 177 -17.40 18.32 -12.97
CA GLY A 177 -16.49 17.16 -13.08
C GLY A 177 -15.14 17.34 -12.36
N VAL A 178 -14.96 18.44 -11.63
CA VAL A 178 -13.84 18.67 -10.72
C VAL A 178 -14.29 18.30 -9.29
N PHE A 179 -13.40 17.65 -8.55
CA PHE A 179 -13.60 17.27 -7.15
C PHE A 179 -12.65 18.13 -6.31
N GLU A 180 -13.21 19.02 -5.50
CA GLU A 180 -12.47 19.89 -4.56
C GLU A 180 -12.78 19.54 -3.11
#